data_AF-A0A936PZN3-F1
#
_entry.id   AF-A0A936PZN3-F1
#
_cell.length_a   1.000
_cell.length_b   1.000
_cell.length_c   1.000
_cell.angle_alpha   90.00
_cell.angle_beta   90.00
_cell.angle_gamma   90.00
#
_symmetry.space_group_name_H-M   'P 1'
#
loop_
_entity.id
_entity.type
_entity.pdbx_description
1 polymer ?
#
loop_
_entity_poly.entity_id
_entity_poly.type
_entity_poly.pdbx_seq_one_letter_code
_entity_poly.pdbx_strand_id
1 'polypeptide(L)'
;MKAISWGITLALIGAAQLYLTQIDRKSTPAMFAVELETRLSLPVGPTLLGVGVILLAWGLMPKPQKAPPPALRSRPSRAEGLGEGGDWLAQAREAVMMAKLGDGAEVVLTPGATPPVELRLRGLTPERARAVLEGFAELLLTLRPPRAKVRFIHCEAATTSRVILLRGALRQRLAEGAFTAVGSGDEVEVRLTAPDARWTEA
;
A
#
# COMPACT_ATOMS: atom_id res chain seq x y z
N MET A 1 22.31 16.22 -4.02
CA MET A 1 22.16 16.88 -2.70
C MET A 1 22.03 15.79 -1.65
N LYS A 2 22.98 15.65 -0.72
CA LYS A 2 22.93 14.62 0.34
C LYS A 2 21.94 15.08 1.41
N ALA A 3 20.90 14.29 1.67
CA ALA A 3 19.98 14.56 2.77
C ALA A 3 20.75 14.48 4.09
N ILE A 4 20.90 15.60 4.79
CA ILE A 4 21.44 15.63 6.13
C ILE A 4 20.46 14.88 7.03
N SER A 5 20.94 13.84 7.71
CA SER A 5 20.12 13.05 8.63
C SER A 5 19.70 13.95 9.80
N TRP A 6 18.41 14.25 9.87
CA TRP A 6 17.81 15.07 10.93
C TRP A 6 18.18 14.58 12.34
N GLY A 7 18.39 13.28 12.52
CA GLY A 7 18.84 12.70 13.79
C GLY A 7 20.24 13.16 14.21
N ILE A 8 21.18 13.30 13.25
CA ILE A 8 22.53 13.81 13.53
C ILE A 8 22.46 15.27 13.98
N THR A 9 21.67 16.09 13.27
CA THR A 9 21.51 17.50 13.60
C THR A 9 20.93 17.69 14.99
N LEU A 10 19.89 16.94 15.35
CA LEU A 10 19.27 17.01 16.67
C LEU A 10 20.19 16.53 17.79
N ALA A 11 20.96 15.46 17.56
CA ALA A 11 21.94 14.97 18.52
C ALA A 11 23.07 15.99 18.78
N LEU A 12 23.57 16.66 17.74
CA LEU A 12 24.59 17.70 17.87
C LEU A 12 24.07 18.93 18.62
N ILE A 13 22.83 19.36 18.35
CA ILE A 13 22.20 20.47 19.07
C ILE A 13 22.03 20.13 20.56
N GLY A 14 21.52 18.92 20.86
CA GLY A 14 21.39 18.44 22.24
C GLY A 14 22.73 18.37 22.97
N ALA A 15 23.78 17.89 22.31
CA ALA A 15 25.13 17.81 22.88
C ALA A 15 25.72 19.21 23.13
N ALA A 16 25.53 20.16 22.21
CA ALA A 16 25.96 21.53 22.38
C ALA A 16 25.24 22.22 23.55
N GLN A 17 23.93 22.00 23.70
CA GLN A 17 23.17 22.51 24.85
C GLN A 17 23.65 21.90 26.17
N LEU A 18 23.89 20.59 26.23
CA LEU A 18 24.45 19.92 27.41
C LEU A 18 25.84 20.46 27.77
N TYR A 19 26.69 20.71 26.78
CA TYR A 19 27.99 21.34 26.99
C TYR A 19 27.83 22.76 27.59
N LEU A 20 26.95 23.58 27.02
CA LEU A 20 26.71 24.94 27.51
C LEU A 20 26.13 24.95 28.94
N THR A 21 25.22 24.04 29.27
CA THR A 21 24.60 24.00 30.61
C THR A 21 25.45 23.31 31.67
N GLN A 22 26.41 22.47 31.31
CA GLN A 22 27.26 21.76 32.28
C GLN A 22 28.67 22.33 32.40
N ILE A 23 29.24 22.87 31.32
CA ILE A 23 30.64 23.30 31.25
C ILE A 23 30.74 24.83 31.20
N ASP A 24 29.91 25.51 30.41
CA ASP A 24 29.94 26.98 30.26
C ASP A 24 28.68 27.68 30.81
N ARG A 25 28.40 27.41 32.10
CA ARG A 25 27.22 27.91 32.82
C ARG A 25 27.15 29.45 32.94
N LYS A 26 28.23 30.17 32.66
CA LYS A 26 28.28 31.64 32.81
C LYS A 26 27.93 32.39 31.53
N SER A 27 27.74 31.68 30.42
CA SER A 27 27.39 32.30 29.14
C SER A 27 25.90 32.69 29.10
N THR A 28 25.60 33.86 28.51
CA THR A 28 24.23 34.33 28.26
C THR A 28 23.30 33.28 27.62
N PRO A 29 23.73 32.50 26.60
CA PRO A 29 22.88 31.44 26.04
C PRO A 29 22.60 30.28 27.02
N ALA A 30 23.50 29.98 27.95
CA ALA A 30 23.27 28.95 28.97
C ALA A 30 22.17 29.40 29.97
N MET A 31 22.14 30.68 30.35
CA MET A 31 21.07 31.20 31.21
C MET A 31 19.69 31.12 30.54
N PHE A 32 19.59 31.48 29.26
CA PHE A 32 18.35 31.32 28.50
C PHE A 32 17.90 29.85 28.41
N ALA A 33 18.83 28.93 28.23
CA ALA A 33 18.52 27.50 28.20
C ALA A 33 17.98 27.00 29.55
N VAL A 34 18.57 27.42 30.66
CA VAL A 34 18.11 27.07 32.02
C VAL A 34 16.76 27.68 32.35
N GLU A 35 16.50 28.92 31.91
CA GLU A 35 15.18 29.56 32.06
C GLU A 35 14.09 28.82 31.26
N LEU A 36 14.45 28.36 30.06
CA LEU A 36 13.54 27.58 29.22
C LEU A 36 13.22 26.20 29.85
N GLU A 37 14.22 25.53 30.43
CA GLU A 37 14.02 24.26 31.16
C GLU A 37 13.12 24.43 32.39
N THR A 38 13.28 25.53 33.14
CA THR A 38 12.45 25.82 34.32
C THR A 38 11.00 26.15 33.95
N ARG A 39 10.76 26.83 32.83
CA ARG A 39 9.38 27.11 32.36
C ARG A 39 8.68 25.88 31.80
N LEU A 40 9.41 24.99 31.13
CA LEU A 40 8.86 23.78 30.51
C LEU A 40 8.84 22.58 31.45
N SER A 41 9.46 22.67 32.64
CA SER A 41 9.66 21.56 33.58
C SER A 41 10.28 20.31 32.93
N LEU A 42 11.06 20.52 31.87
CA LEU A 42 11.63 19.47 31.04
C LEU A 42 13.11 19.77 30.84
N PRO A 43 14.00 18.78 31.04
CA PRO A 43 15.42 18.94 30.77
C PRO A 43 15.64 18.92 29.25
N VAL A 44 15.59 20.09 28.61
CA VAL A 44 15.59 20.29 27.15
C VAL A 44 16.83 19.68 26.51
N GLY A 45 18.01 19.88 27.10
CA GLY A 45 19.27 19.34 26.55
C GLY A 45 19.26 17.80 26.44
N PRO A 46 19.06 17.08 27.55
CA PRO A 46 18.91 15.62 27.55
C PRO A 46 17.76 15.12 26.66
N THR A 47 16.65 15.86 26.60
CA THR A 47 15.48 15.47 25.79
C THR A 47 15.81 15.54 24.30
N LEU A 48 16.45 16.61 23.82
CA LEU A 48 16.85 16.74 22.42
C LEU A 48 17.90 15.72 22.03
N LEU A 49 18.87 15.45 22.92
CA LEU A 49 19.87 14.41 22.70
C LEU A 49 19.22 13.02 22.62
N GLY A 50 18.30 12.71 23.53
CA GLY A 50 17.53 11.46 23.53
C GLY A 50 16.72 11.27 22.24
N VAL A 51 16.00 12.30 21.78
CA VAL A 51 15.25 12.26 20.51
C VAL A 51 16.20 12.08 19.32
N GLY A 52 17.33 12.78 19.30
CA GLY A 52 18.34 12.63 18.26
C GLY A 52 18.90 11.21 18.18
N VAL A 53 19.20 10.59 19.32
CA VAL A 53 19.67 9.19 19.41
C VAL A 53 18.59 8.20 18.97
N ILE A 54 17.33 8.41 19.36
CA ILE A 54 16.22 7.55 18.92
C ILE A 54 16.03 7.63 17.41
N LEU A 55 16.04 8.84 16.83
CA LEU A 55 15.91 9.02 15.38
C LEU A 55 17.11 8.44 14.61
N LEU A 56 18.31 8.54 15.18
CA LEU A 56 19.49 7.87 14.67
C LEU A 56 19.33 6.34 14.70
N ALA A 57 18.90 5.79 15.83
CA ALA A 57 18.68 4.35 15.99
C ALA A 57 17.58 3.84 15.04
N TRP A 58 16.51 4.60 14.82
CA TRP A 58 15.47 4.30 13.83
C TRP A 58 15.97 4.40 12.39
N GLY A 59 16.82 5.38 12.08
CA GLY A 59 17.46 5.47 10.77
C GLY A 59 18.48 4.35 10.50
N LEU A 60 19.07 3.81 11.57
CA LEU A 60 20.01 2.68 11.55
C LEU A 60 19.33 1.32 11.66
N MET A 61 18.04 1.26 12.02
CA MET A 61 17.29 0.02 11.90
C MET A 61 17.35 -0.40 10.44
N PRO A 62 17.77 -1.65 10.16
CA PRO A 62 17.72 -2.17 8.81
C PRO A 62 16.27 -2.00 8.36
N LYS A 63 16.04 -1.15 7.35
CA LYS A 63 14.76 -1.11 6.66
C LYS A 63 14.37 -2.56 6.44
N PRO A 64 13.17 -3.01 6.86
CA PRO A 64 12.77 -4.40 6.66
C PRO A 64 13.05 -4.70 5.21
N GLN A 65 14.08 -5.53 5.02
CA GLN A 65 14.58 -5.87 3.71
C GLN A 65 13.36 -6.57 3.13
N LYS A 66 12.65 -5.89 2.22
CA LYS A 66 11.57 -6.52 1.45
C LYS A 66 12.20 -7.82 1.02
N ALA A 67 11.70 -8.93 1.59
CA ALA A 67 12.21 -10.23 1.25
C ALA A 67 12.27 -10.22 -0.28
N PRO A 68 13.41 -10.54 -0.90
CA PRO A 68 13.42 -10.71 -2.34
C PRO A 68 12.20 -11.59 -2.65
N PRO A 69 11.30 -11.15 -3.56
CA PRO A 69 10.12 -11.93 -3.87
C PRO A 69 10.60 -13.36 -4.04
N PRO A 70 10.01 -14.34 -3.33
CA PRO A 70 10.55 -15.69 -3.28
C PRO A 70 10.91 -16.04 -4.69
N ALA A 71 12.22 -16.27 -4.93
CA ALA A 71 12.74 -16.54 -6.25
C ALA A 71 11.75 -17.52 -6.85
N LEU A 72 11.00 -17.04 -7.85
CA LEU A 72 9.95 -17.79 -8.48
C LEU A 72 10.65 -19.08 -8.83
N ARG A 73 10.40 -20.13 -8.04
CA ARG A 73 10.49 -21.48 -8.54
C ARG A 73 9.63 -21.34 -9.76
N SER A 74 10.30 -21.31 -10.91
CA SER A 74 9.77 -21.68 -12.19
C SER A 74 9.23 -23.09 -11.99
N ARG A 75 8.10 -23.17 -11.28
CA ARG A 75 7.08 -24.14 -11.54
C ARG A 75 6.96 -23.99 -13.04
N PRO A 76 7.31 -25.03 -13.83
CA PRO A 76 7.01 -24.98 -15.25
C PRO A 76 5.57 -24.51 -15.29
N SER A 77 5.38 -23.33 -15.91
CA SER A 77 4.06 -22.83 -16.19
C SER A 77 3.48 -23.96 -16.98
N ARG A 78 2.64 -24.75 -16.32
CA ARG A 78 1.76 -25.67 -17.01
C ARG A 78 0.74 -24.73 -17.64
N ALA A 79 1.20 -24.04 -18.68
CA ALA A 79 0.45 -23.91 -19.90
C ALA A 79 0.23 -25.34 -20.43
N GLU A 80 -0.43 -26.18 -19.63
CA GLU A 80 -1.30 -27.18 -20.20
C GLU A 80 -2.28 -26.34 -20.99
N GLY A 81 -2.19 -26.52 -22.31
CA GLY A 81 -3.06 -25.84 -23.24
C GLY A 81 -4.46 -25.80 -22.66
N LEU A 82 -4.92 -24.58 -22.37
CA LEU A 82 -6.33 -24.31 -22.24
C LEU A 82 -6.88 -24.66 -23.62
N GLY A 83 -7.43 -25.87 -23.71
CA GLY A 83 -7.70 -26.56 -24.96
C GLY A 83 -8.38 -25.64 -25.96
N GLU A 84 -7.88 -25.68 -27.18
CA GLU A 84 -8.57 -25.18 -28.36
C GLU A 84 -10.00 -25.77 -28.35
N GLY A 85 -11.01 -24.92 -28.14
CA GLY A 85 -12.43 -25.29 -28.27
C GLY A 85 -13.27 -25.40 -26.99
N GLY A 86 -12.71 -25.20 -25.80
CA GLY A 86 -13.48 -25.19 -24.55
C GLY A 86 -14.16 -23.86 -24.24
N ASP A 87 -15.37 -23.89 -23.67
CA ASP A 87 -16.15 -22.72 -23.22
C ASP A 87 -15.35 -21.90 -22.18
N TRP A 88 -14.54 -20.94 -22.66
CA TRP A 88 -13.65 -20.12 -21.84
C TRP A 88 -14.42 -19.36 -20.75
N LEU A 89 -15.69 -19.05 -21.00
CA LEU A 89 -16.57 -18.40 -20.04
C LEU A 89 -16.87 -19.32 -18.85
N ALA A 90 -17.06 -20.62 -19.09
CA ALA A 90 -17.23 -21.60 -18.03
C ALA A 90 -15.97 -21.66 -17.14
N GLN A 91 -14.77 -21.62 -17.73
CA GLN A 91 -13.50 -21.56 -17.00
C GLN A 91 -13.35 -20.25 -16.21
N ALA A 92 -13.78 -19.12 -16.78
CA ALA A 92 -13.77 -17.84 -16.08
C ALA A 92 -14.72 -17.83 -14.88
N ARG A 93 -15.92 -18.43 -15.02
CA ARG A 93 -16.88 -18.62 -13.93
C ARG A 93 -16.32 -19.53 -12.84
N GLU A 94 -15.66 -20.61 -13.21
CA GLU A 94 -15.00 -21.51 -12.27
C GLU A 94 -13.88 -20.79 -11.49
N ALA A 95 -13.05 -19.99 -12.17
CA ALA A 95 -12.02 -19.18 -11.52
C ALA A 95 -12.61 -18.20 -10.50
N VAL A 96 -13.77 -17.57 -10.81
CA VAL A 96 -14.49 -16.70 -9.87
C VAL A 96 -14.98 -17.47 -8.65
N MET A 97 -15.59 -18.64 -8.85
CA MET A 97 -16.06 -19.49 -7.74
C MET A 97 -14.92 -19.95 -6.84
N MET A 98 -13.75 -20.24 -7.42
CA MET A 98 -12.56 -20.69 -6.71
C MET A 98 -11.85 -19.57 -5.96
N ALA A 99 -11.96 -18.31 -6.40
CA ALA A 99 -11.26 -17.17 -5.80
C ALA A 99 -11.69 -16.83 -4.36
N LYS A 100 -12.80 -17.40 -3.86
CA LYS A 100 -13.32 -17.27 -2.48
C LYS A 100 -12.96 -15.94 -1.80
N LEU A 101 -13.51 -14.85 -2.34
CA LEU A 101 -13.18 -13.48 -1.95
C LEU A 101 -13.71 -13.05 -0.57
N GLY A 102 -14.37 -13.96 0.17
CA GLY A 102 -14.92 -13.70 1.51
C GLY A 102 -16.33 -13.10 1.51
N ASP A 103 -16.95 -13.09 2.69
CA ASP A 103 -18.31 -12.55 2.87
C ASP A 103 -18.35 -11.06 2.55
N GLY A 104 -19.41 -10.61 1.85
CA GLY A 104 -19.57 -9.21 1.45
C GLY A 104 -18.87 -8.85 0.13
N ALA A 105 -18.26 -9.81 -0.56
CA ALA A 105 -17.69 -9.64 -1.90
C ALA A 105 -18.48 -10.46 -2.94
N GLU A 106 -18.90 -9.81 -4.02
CA GLU A 106 -19.64 -10.44 -5.12
C GLU A 106 -18.97 -10.08 -6.45
N VAL A 107 -18.56 -11.06 -7.24
CA VAL A 107 -18.01 -10.84 -8.59
C VAL A 107 -19.07 -11.21 -9.62
N VAL A 108 -19.39 -10.25 -10.48
CA VAL A 108 -20.31 -10.40 -11.60
C VAL A 108 -19.48 -10.42 -12.88
N LEU A 109 -19.61 -11.50 -13.65
CA LEU A 109 -19.05 -11.62 -14.99
C LEU A 109 -20.16 -11.43 -16.01
N THR A 110 -20.03 -10.39 -16.84
CA THR A 110 -20.98 -10.09 -17.93
C THR A 110 -20.20 -10.00 -19.24
N PRO A 111 -20.11 -11.11 -20.00
CA PRO A 111 -19.46 -11.12 -21.31
C PRO A 111 -20.09 -10.09 -22.26
N GLY A 112 -19.28 -9.45 -23.10
CA GLY A 112 -19.74 -8.40 -24.03
C GLY A 112 -20.11 -7.06 -23.38
N ALA A 113 -20.22 -6.97 -22.05
CA ALA A 113 -20.43 -5.69 -21.37
C ALA A 113 -19.11 -4.93 -21.20
N THR A 114 -19.19 -3.59 -21.18
CA THR A 114 -18.06 -2.73 -20.83
C THR A 114 -18.40 -2.00 -19.53
N PRO A 115 -17.83 -2.38 -18.37
CA PRO A 115 -16.78 -3.38 -18.17
C PRO A 115 -17.31 -4.83 -18.01
N PRO A 116 -16.56 -5.85 -18.46
CA PRO A 116 -17.01 -7.25 -18.44
C PRO A 116 -16.91 -7.93 -17.06
N VAL A 117 -16.14 -7.35 -16.14
CA VAL A 117 -15.95 -7.86 -14.78
C VAL A 117 -16.31 -6.76 -13.79
N GLU A 118 -17.17 -7.06 -12.83
CA GLU A 118 -17.55 -6.15 -11.75
C GLU A 118 -17.40 -6.83 -10.40
N LEU A 119 -16.66 -6.21 -9.48
CA LEU A 119 -16.59 -6.58 -8.07
C LEU A 119 -17.48 -5.62 -7.27
N ARG A 120 -18.40 -6.17 -6.49
CA ARG A 120 -19.24 -5.44 -5.54
C ARG A 120 -18.80 -5.77 -4.12
N LEU A 121 -18.45 -4.74 -3.38
CA LEU A 121 -18.10 -4.83 -1.96
C LEU A 121 -19.25 -4.25 -1.15
N ARG A 122 -19.83 -5.04 -0.23
CA ARG A 122 -21.00 -4.65 0.56
C ARG A 122 -20.69 -4.69 2.05
N GLY A 123 -20.85 -3.55 2.73
CA GLY A 123 -20.76 -3.48 4.20
C GLY A 123 -19.43 -3.95 4.80
N LEU A 124 -18.34 -3.81 4.06
CA LEU A 124 -17.00 -4.25 4.50
C LEU A 124 -16.26 -3.14 5.24
N THR A 125 -15.53 -3.53 6.29
CA THR A 125 -14.53 -2.65 6.92
C THR A 125 -13.36 -2.41 5.96
N PRO A 126 -12.62 -1.29 6.09
CA PRO A 126 -11.51 -0.97 5.19
C PRO A 126 -10.42 -2.06 5.10
N GLU A 127 -10.12 -2.72 6.22
CA GLU A 127 -9.14 -3.80 6.30
C GLU A 127 -9.59 -5.05 5.53
N ARG A 128 -10.86 -5.45 5.68
CA ARG A 128 -11.44 -6.57 4.94
C ARG A 128 -11.54 -6.24 3.45
N ALA A 129 -12.00 -5.04 3.11
CA ALA A 129 -12.05 -4.59 1.73
C ALA A 129 -10.68 -4.68 1.05
N ARG A 130 -9.59 -4.32 1.75
CA ARG A 130 -8.23 -4.47 1.23
C ARG A 130 -7.89 -5.93 0.93
N ALA A 131 -8.14 -6.86 1.85
CA ALA A 131 -7.86 -8.29 1.64
C ALA A 131 -8.66 -8.84 0.45
N VAL A 132 -9.94 -8.47 0.32
CA VAL A 132 -10.78 -8.84 -0.83
C VAL A 132 -10.19 -8.31 -2.14
N LEU A 133 -9.73 -7.06 -2.15
CA LEU A 133 -9.14 -6.46 -3.34
C LEU A 133 -7.81 -7.07 -3.75
N GLU A 134 -7.03 -7.58 -2.79
CA GLU A 134 -5.82 -8.34 -3.07
C GLU A 134 -6.15 -9.70 -3.73
N GLY A 135 -7.18 -10.40 -3.25
CA GLY A 135 -7.69 -11.61 -3.92
C GLY A 135 -8.28 -11.32 -5.30
N PHE A 136 -8.97 -10.18 -5.46
CA PHE A 136 -9.45 -9.73 -6.76
C PHE A 136 -8.31 -9.43 -7.72
N ALA A 137 -7.16 -8.93 -7.23
CA ALA A 137 -5.98 -8.73 -8.06
C ALA A 137 -5.46 -10.06 -8.65
N GLU A 138 -5.49 -11.14 -7.86
CA GLU A 138 -5.14 -12.48 -8.34
C GLU A 138 -6.13 -12.97 -9.41
N LEU A 139 -7.43 -12.71 -9.22
CA LEU A 139 -8.44 -13.03 -10.23
C LEU A 139 -8.18 -12.26 -11.53
N LEU A 140 -7.83 -10.97 -11.47
CA LEU A 140 -7.48 -10.18 -12.65
C LEU A 140 -6.20 -10.66 -13.35
N LEU A 141 -5.26 -11.27 -12.62
CA LEU A 141 -4.07 -11.89 -13.23
C LEU A 141 -4.42 -13.15 -14.02
N THR A 142 -5.39 -13.93 -13.54
CA THR A 142 -5.86 -15.13 -14.21
C THR A 142 -6.76 -14.80 -15.40
N LEU A 143 -7.72 -13.91 -15.22
CA LEU A 143 -8.72 -13.58 -16.24
C LEU A 143 -8.22 -12.55 -17.26
N ARG A 144 -7.36 -11.61 -16.85
CA ARG A 144 -6.84 -10.49 -17.66
C ARG A 144 -7.89 -9.77 -18.52
N PRO A 145 -9.00 -9.27 -17.94
CA PRO A 145 -10.02 -8.55 -18.70
C PRO A 145 -9.50 -7.18 -19.19
N PRO A 146 -10.07 -6.60 -20.27
CA PRO A 146 -9.73 -5.25 -20.72
C PRO A 146 -10.07 -4.19 -19.66
N ARG A 147 -11.22 -4.37 -19.00
CA ARG A 147 -11.70 -3.48 -17.96
C ARG A 147 -12.34 -4.26 -16.84
N ALA A 148 -12.24 -3.73 -15.64
CA ALA A 148 -12.94 -4.22 -14.47
C ALA A 148 -13.51 -3.04 -13.68
N LYS A 149 -14.62 -3.23 -12.99
CA LYS A 149 -15.21 -2.22 -12.11
C LYS A 149 -15.25 -2.72 -10.69
N VAL A 150 -14.99 -1.83 -9.75
CA VAL A 150 -15.17 -2.09 -8.32
C VAL A 150 -16.19 -1.10 -7.78
N ARG A 151 -17.28 -1.59 -7.20
CA ARG A 151 -18.29 -0.76 -6.53
C ARG A 151 -18.24 -0.98 -5.02
N PHE A 152 -18.18 0.11 -4.27
CA PHE A 152 -18.16 0.13 -2.82
C PHE A 152 -19.56 0.50 -2.31
N ILE A 153 -20.37 -0.52 -2.03
CA ILE A 153 -21.77 -0.37 -1.61
C ILE A 153 -21.82 -0.39 -0.08
N HIS A 154 -22.23 0.72 0.53
CA HIS A 154 -22.33 0.84 2.00
C HIS A 154 -21.04 0.44 2.75
N CYS A 155 -19.88 0.56 2.12
CA CYS A 155 -18.60 0.43 2.82
C CYS A 155 -18.35 1.71 3.63
N GLU A 156 -17.82 1.56 4.84
CA GLU A 156 -17.46 2.70 5.67
C GLU A 156 -16.53 3.66 4.91
N ALA A 157 -16.73 4.96 5.11
CA ALA A 157 -15.88 5.97 4.50
C ALA A 157 -14.46 5.80 5.03
N ALA A 158 -13.58 5.19 4.23
CA ALA A 158 -12.16 5.14 4.55
C ALA A 158 -11.60 6.57 4.54
N THR A 159 -10.71 6.87 5.51
CA THR A 159 -9.91 8.11 5.50
C THR A 159 -9.05 8.25 4.25
N THR A 160 -8.82 7.15 3.55
CA THR A 160 -8.06 7.05 2.31
C THR A 160 -9.00 6.93 1.11
N SER A 161 -8.73 7.67 0.04
CA SER A 161 -9.47 7.56 -1.23
C SER A 161 -9.57 6.10 -1.71
N ARG A 162 -10.76 5.67 -2.13
CA ARG A 162 -11.02 4.30 -2.64
C ARG A 162 -10.11 3.91 -3.80
N VAL A 163 -9.76 4.88 -4.65
CA VAL A 163 -8.79 4.68 -5.74
C VAL A 163 -7.41 4.34 -5.20
N ILE A 164 -6.97 5.03 -4.15
CA ILE A 164 -5.67 4.77 -3.51
C ILE A 164 -5.68 3.40 -2.85
N LEU A 165 -6.77 3.04 -2.16
CA LEU A 165 -6.95 1.75 -1.52
C LEU A 165 -6.89 0.61 -2.56
N LEU A 166 -7.63 0.75 -3.67
CA LEU A 166 -7.59 -0.21 -4.78
C LEU A 166 -6.21 -0.32 -5.41
N ARG A 167 -5.57 0.82 -5.75
CA ARG A 167 -4.22 0.82 -6.35
C ARG A 167 -3.20 0.18 -5.43
N GLY A 168 -3.30 0.42 -4.11
CA GLY A 168 -2.45 -0.17 -3.09
C GLY A 168 -2.57 -1.69 -3.03
N ALA A 169 -3.80 -2.21 -3.10
CA ALA A 169 -4.07 -3.65 -3.13
C ALA A 169 -3.59 -4.29 -4.44
N LEU A 170 -3.96 -3.71 -5.59
CA LEU A 170 -3.57 -4.23 -6.90
C LEU A 170 -2.05 -4.28 -7.08
N ARG A 171 -1.31 -3.27 -6.58
CA ARG A 171 0.16 -3.23 -6.63
C ARG A 171 0.86 -4.33 -5.83
N GLN A 172 0.16 -5.04 -4.94
CA GLN A 172 0.74 -6.22 -4.27
C GLN A 172 0.94 -7.39 -5.23
N ARG A 173 0.16 -7.44 -6.33
CA ARG A 173 0.13 -8.56 -7.28
C ARG A 173 0.45 -8.18 -8.72
N LEU A 174 0.06 -6.97 -9.13
CA LEU A 174 0.28 -6.44 -10.48
C LEU A 174 1.50 -5.49 -10.49
N ALA A 175 2.29 -5.60 -11.56
CA ALA A 175 3.44 -4.71 -11.78
C ALA A 175 2.99 -3.25 -11.94
N GLU A 176 3.88 -2.32 -11.61
CA GLU A 176 3.65 -0.90 -11.83
C GLU A 176 3.54 -0.61 -13.33
N GLY A 177 2.44 0.03 -13.75
CA GLY A 177 2.12 0.29 -15.16
C GLY A 177 1.29 -0.81 -15.85
N ALA A 178 1.04 -1.95 -15.21
CA ALA A 178 0.19 -3.01 -15.76
C ALA A 178 -1.32 -2.65 -15.77
N PHE A 179 -1.70 -1.61 -15.02
CA PHE A 179 -3.07 -1.15 -14.92
C PHE A 179 -3.17 0.35 -14.66
N THR A 180 -4.31 0.92 -15.02
CA THR A 180 -4.75 2.25 -14.61
C THR A 180 -6.06 2.14 -13.84
N ALA A 181 -6.25 3.00 -12.83
CA ALA A 181 -7.46 3.01 -12.02
C ALA A 181 -8.01 4.43 -11.95
N VAL A 182 -9.29 4.60 -12.27
CA VAL A 182 -10.00 5.89 -12.31
C VAL A 182 -11.22 5.78 -11.40
N GLY A 183 -11.33 6.69 -10.43
CA GLY A 183 -12.46 6.72 -9.50
C GLY A 183 -13.55 7.68 -9.94
N SER A 184 -14.79 7.30 -9.67
CA SER A 184 -15.98 8.14 -9.77
C SER A 184 -16.92 7.80 -8.61
N GLY A 185 -16.95 8.64 -7.57
CA GLY A 185 -17.79 8.45 -6.38
C GLY A 185 -17.49 7.14 -5.62
N ASP A 186 -18.47 6.25 -5.60
CA ASP A 186 -18.40 4.92 -4.96
C ASP A 186 -17.85 3.83 -5.89
N GLU A 187 -17.43 4.20 -7.09
CA GLU A 187 -16.98 3.28 -8.13
C GLU A 187 -15.54 3.55 -8.54
N VAL A 188 -14.80 2.49 -8.85
CA VAL A 188 -13.46 2.58 -9.41
C VAL A 188 -13.36 1.65 -10.61
N GLU A 189 -13.06 2.21 -11.77
CA GLU A 189 -12.78 1.46 -13.00
C GLU A 189 -11.29 1.17 -13.08
N VAL A 190 -10.94 -0.08 -13.36
CA VAL A 190 -9.58 -0.56 -13.61
C VAL A 190 -9.48 -0.92 -15.08
N ARG A 191 -8.44 -0.44 -15.75
CA ARG A 191 -8.11 -0.82 -17.12
C ARG A 191 -6.76 -1.51 -17.11
N LEU A 192 -6.70 -2.73 -17.63
CA LEU A 192 -5.44 -3.46 -17.77
C LEU A 192 -4.74 -3.07 -19.08
N THR A 193 -3.42 -2.91 -19.02
CA THR A 193 -2.61 -2.47 -20.17
C THR A 193 -2.45 -3.57 -21.22
N ALA A 194 -2.48 -4.83 -20.81
CA ALA A 194 -2.34 -6.00 -21.70
C ALA A 194 -3.43 -7.03 -21.38
N PRO A 195 -4.67 -6.82 -21.87
CA PRO A 195 -5.74 -7.80 -21.70
C PRO A 195 -5.54 -9.04 -22.57
N ASP A 196 -6.17 -10.14 -22.18
CA ASP A 196 -6.18 -11.36 -22.98
C ASP A 196 -7.07 -11.17 -24.23
N ALA A 197 -6.61 -11.67 -25.38
CA ALA A 197 -7.27 -11.50 -26.68
C ALA A 197 -8.68 -12.10 -26.69
N ARG A 198 -8.91 -13.12 -25.87
CA ARG A 198 -10.19 -13.85 -25.70
C ARG A 198 -11.36 -12.96 -25.31
N TRP A 199 -11.11 -11.82 -24.66
CA TRP A 199 -12.15 -10.84 -24.31
C TRP A 199 -12.60 -9.98 -25.48
N THR A 200 -11.83 -9.96 -26.58
CA THR A 200 -12.14 -9.22 -27.81
C THR A 200 -12.92 -10.06 -28.80
N GLU A 201 -12.89 -11.39 -28.64
CA GLU A 201 -13.51 -12.37 -29.54
C GLU A 201 -14.91 -12.84 -29.05
N ALA A 202 -15.33 -12.41 -27.85
CA ALA A 202 -16.58 -12.80 -27.19
C ALA A 202 -17.57 -11.64 -27.06
#